data_AF-A0AAV9JP21-F1
#
_entry.id   AF-A0AAV9JP21-F1
#
_cell.length_a   1.000
_cell.length_b   1.000
_cell.length_c   1.000
_cell.angle_alpha   90.00
_cell.angle_beta   90.00
_cell.angle_gamma   90.00
#
_symmetry.space_group_name_H-M   'P 1'
#
loop_
_entity.id
_entity.type
_entity.pdbx_description
1 polymer ?
#
loop_
_entity_poly.entity_id
_entity_poly.type
_entity_poly.pdbx_seq_one_letter_code
_entity_poly.pdbx_strand_id
1 'polypeptide(L)'
;MTVVESVKDAVGLGHHGGVTEGAPKIQATREEMSAARLPLAYRDSCAHLLIPLNKCRYDNYYMAWRCMDERHGYEKCQYDEFKLRVKKMDEIRAEKGGERSN
;
A
#
# COMPACT_ATOMS: atom_id res chain seq x y z
N MET A 1 7.58 25.65 1.30
CA MET A 1 7.08 24.78 0.23
C MET A 1 7.60 25.34 -1.07
N THR A 2 8.42 24.57 -1.78
CA THR A 2 8.91 24.98 -3.10
C THR A 2 7.75 24.91 -4.10
N VAL A 3 7.79 25.74 -5.15
CA VAL A 3 6.76 25.73 -6.22
C VAL A 3 6.57 24.32 -6.80
N VAL A 4 7.62 23.50 -6.79
CA VAL A 4 7.62 22.10 -7.23
C VAL A 4 6.78 21.19 -6.32
N GLU A 5 6.75 21.45 -5.01
CA GLU A 5 5.91 20.70 -4.06
C GLU A 5 4.43 21.00 -4.30
N SER A 6 4.07 22.27 -4.46
CA SER A 6 2.68 22.67 -4.75
C SER A 6 2.16 22.10 -6.08
N VAL A 7 3.01 22.01 -7.11
CA VAL A 7 2.63 21.39 -8.39
C VAL A 7 2.48 19.86 -8.26
N LYS A 8 3.34 19.19 -7.48
CA LYS A 8 3.16 17.76 -7.20
C LYS A 8 1.85 17.48 -6.46
N ASP A 9 1.50 18.33 -5.50
CA ASP A 9 0.28 18.21 -4.73
C ASP A 9 -0.97 18.44 -5.61
N ALA A 10 -0.94 19.46 -6.49
CA ALA A 10 -2.03 19.77 -7.40
C ALA A 10 -2.25 18.72 -8.51
N VAL A 11 -1.19 18.05 -8.96
CA VAL A 11 -1.27 16.99 -9.99
C VAL A 11 -1.45 15.60 -9.37
N GLY A 12 -1.60 15.50 -8.04
CA GLY A 12 -1.82 14.23 -7.34
C GLY A 12 -0.61 13.28 -7.35
N LEU A 13 0.58 13.82 -7.63
CA LEU A 13 1.88 13.11 -7.52
C LEU A 13 2.57 13.34 -6.17
N GLY A 14 1.97 14.13 -5.28
CA GLY A 14 2.39 14.19 -3.88
C GLY A 14 2.15 12.83 -3.22
N HIS A 15 3.05 12.43 -2.32
CA HIS A 15 2.96 11.16 -1.59
C HIS A 15 1.84 11.17 -0.53
N HIS A 16 0.68 11.79 -0.83
CA HIS A 16 -0.54 11.72 -0.03
C HIS A 16 -1.20 10.34 -0.20
N GLY A 17 -0.44 9.29 0.10
CA GLY A 17 -1.05 8.19 0.84
C GLY A 17 -1.53 8.81 2.15
N GLY A 18 -2.85 8.94 2.31
CA GLY A 18 -3.46 9.45 3.53
C GLY A 18 -2.99 8.63 4.72
N VAL A 19 -1.97 9.12 5.41
CA VAL A 19 -1.55 8.63 6.71
C VAL A 19 -2.32 9.48 7.71
N THR A 20 -3.46 8.97 8.15
CA THR A 20 -3.98 9.33 9.46
C THR A 20 -2.97 8.87 10.51
N GLU A 21 -2.67 9.77 11.43
CA GLU A 21 -1.71 9.68 12.54
C GLU A 21 -1.67 8.28 13.20
N GLY A 22 -0.47 7.71 13.40
CA GLY A 22 -0.33 6.62 14.38
C GLY A 22 0.74 5.54 14.21
N ALA A 23 1.54 5.46 13.12
CA ALA A 23 2.68 4.54 13.10
C ALA A 23 3.73 4.90 12.03
N PRO A 24 5.04 4.85 12.34
CA PRO A 24 6.06 4.80 11.31
C PRO A 24 5.99 3.43 10.63
N LYS A 25 5.14 3.28 9.61
CA LYS A 25 5.24 2.10 8.73
C LYS A 25 6.55 2.24 7.97
N ILE A 26 7.52 1.38 8.25
CA ILE A 26 8.75 1.30 7.46
C ILE A 26 8.33 0.93 6.05
N GLN A 27 8.24 1.91 5.16
CA GLN A 27 7.84 1.71 3.78
C GLN A 27 9.04 1.25 2.97
N ALA A 28 8.85 0.25 2.11
CA ALA A 28 9.88 -0.19 1.18
C ALA A 28 10.19 0.95 0.21
N THR A 29 11.46 1.22 -0.05
CA THR A 29 11.84 2.23 -1.03
C THR A 29 11.49 1.75 -2.45
N ARG A 30 11.37 2.69 -3.39
CA ARG A 30 11.10 2.36 -4.79
C ARG A 30 12.22 1.48 -5.38
N GLU A 31 13.45 1.72 -4.98
CA GLU A 31 14.62 0.95 -5.40
C GLU A 31 14.55 -0.48 -4.86
N GLU A 32 14.19 -0.66 -3.58
CA GLU A 32 13.99 -1.97 -2.96
C GLU A 32 12.87 -2.77 -3.65
N MET A 33 11.72 -2.14 -3.94
CA MET A 33 10.62 -2.79 -4.65
C MET A 33 11.00 -3.20 -6.08
N SER A 34 11.84 -2.39 -6.73
CA SER A 34 12.37 -2.70 -8.07
C SER A 34 13.38 -3.84 -8.01
N ALA A 35 14.29 -3.82 -7.04
CA ALA A 35 15.28 -4.87 -6.82
C ALA A 35 14.63 -6.21 -6.50
N ALA A 36 13.55 -6.20 -5.69
CA ALA A 36 12.73 -7.36 -5.38
C ALA A 36 11.81 -7.80 -6.55
N ARG A 37 11.87 -7.10 -7.69
CA ARG A 37 11.08 -7.38 -8.91
C ARG A 37 9.58 -7.50 -8.65
N LEU A 38 9.04 -6.67 -7.76
CA LEU A 38 7.60 -6.66 -7.49
C LEU A 38 6.81 -6.16 -8.71
N PRO A 39 5.73 -6.83 -9.13
CA PRO A 39 4.80 -6.32 -10.14
C PRO A 39 4.17 -5.01 -9.70
N LEU A 40 3.82 -4.14 -10.66
CA LEU A 40 3.28 -2.79 -10.38
C LEU A 40 2.05 -2.81 -9.47
N ALA A 41 1.18 -3.82 -9.61
CA ALA A 41 -0.03 -3.97 -8.80
C ALA A 41 0.25 -4.18 -7.30
N TYR A 42 1.43 -4.68 -6.94
CA TYR A 42 1.82 -4.98 -5.56
C TYR A 42 2.83 -4.00 -4.97
N ARG A 43 3.02 -2.84 -5.62
CA ARG A 43 3.87 -1.75 -5.15
C ARG A 43 3.06 -0.73 -4.35
N ASP A 44 2.40 -1.22 -3.30
CA ASP A 44 1.59 -0.43 -2.40
C ASP A 44 2.30 -0.18 -1.05
N SER A 45 1.60 0.46 -0.11
CA SER A 45 2.12 0.75 1.22
C SER A 45 2.38 -0.51 2.08
N CYS A 46 1.98 -1.69 1.59
CA CYS A 46 2.19 -2.98 2.25
C CYS A 46 3.35 -3.79 1.64
N ALA A 47 4.04 -3.24 0.62
CA ALA A 47 5.13 -3.92 -0.09
C ALA A 47 6.30 -4.34 0.82
N HIS A 48 6.54 -3.61 1.91
CA HIS A 48 7.57 -3.94 2.90
C HIS A 48 7.36 -5.30 3.58
N LEU A 49 6.11 -5.79 3.66
CA LEU A 49 5.78 -7.12 4.18
C LEU A 49 5.81 -8.20 3.10
N LEU A 50 5.61 -7.81 1.83
CA LEU A 50 5.60 -8.73 0.71
C LEU A 50 7.00 -9.23 0.34
N ILE A 51 8.01 -8.36 0.43
CA ILE A 51 9.42 -8.71 0.17
C ILE A 51 9.88 -9.89 1.08
N PRO A 52 9.75 -9.83 2.42
CA PRO A 52 10.14 -10.94 3.29
C PRO A 52 9.26 -12.18 3.09
N LEU A 53 7.96 -12.02 2.82
CA LEU A 53 7.08 -13.15 2.50
C LEU A 53 7.54 -13.91 1.25
N ASN A 54 7.91 -13.19 0.19
CA ASN A 54 8.42 -13.81 -1.03
C ASN A 54 9.74 -14.51 -0.78
N LYS A 55 10.63 -13.92 0.03
CA LYS A 55 11.88 -14.59 0.45
C LYS A 55 11.59 -15.89 1.20
N CYS A 56 10.70 -15.86 2.20
CA CYS A 56 10.31 -17.06 2.94
C CYS A 56 9.75 -18.16 2.02
N ARG A 57 8.94 -17.80 1.02
CA ARG A 57 8.39 -18.73 0.03
C ARG A 57 9.46 -19.36 -0.85
N TYR A 58 10.47 -18.59 -1.27
CA TYR A 58 11.60 -19.13 -2.01
C TYR A 58 12.45 -20.08 -1.17
N ASP A 59 12.74 -19.69 0.09
CA ASP A 59 13.60 -20.48 0.98
C ASP A 59 12.94 -21.81 1.40
N ASN A 60 11.61 -21.80 1.64
CA ASN A 60 10.89 -22.95 2.14
C ASN A 60 10.17 -23.76 1.06
N TYR A 61 10.10 -23.26 -0.19
CA TYR A 61 9.51 -23.82 -1.42
C TYR A 61 8.28 -24.74 -1.25
N TYR A 62 8.46 -25.94 -0.70
CA TYR A 62 7.44 -26.95 -0.45
C TYR A 62 6.69 -26.80 0.90
N MET A 63 7.21 -26.05 1.86
CA MET A 63 6.62 -25.85 3.21
C MET A 63 5.89 -24.51 3.32
N ALA A 64 4.79 -24.34 2.58
CA ALA A 64 4.04 -23.09 2.55
C ALA A 64 3.51 -22.63 3.93
N TRP A 65 3.25 -23.58 4.85
CA TRP A 65 2.78 -23.28 6.21
C TRP A 65 3.83 -22.58 7.09
N ARG A 66 5.11 -22.63 6.74
CA ARG A 66 6.18 -21.97 7.51
C ARG A 66 6.10 -20.45 7.41
N CYS A 67 5.51 -19.92 6.34
CA CYS A 67 5.43 -18.48 6.06
C CYS A 67 4.04 -17.88 6.39
N MET A 68 3.29 -18.52 7.31
CA MET A 68 1.91 -18.15 7.59
C MET A 68 1.80 -16.83 8.37
N ASP A 69 2.74 -16.57 9.27
CA ASP A 69 2.73 -15.35 10.06
C ASP A 69 3.00 -14.12 9.19
N GLU A 70 3.98 -14.21 8.29
CA GLU A 70 4.29 -13.16 7.31
C GLU A 70 3.14 -12.98 6.32
N ARG A 71 2.50 -14.07 5.90
CA ARG A 71 1.33 -14.03 5.02
C ARG A 71 0.17 -13.30 5.69
N HIS A 72 -0.19 -13.68 6.92
CA HIS A 72 -1.29 -13.04 7.64
C HIS A 72 -0.98 -11.58 7.96
N GLY A 73 0.28 -11.24 8.26
CA GLY A 73 0.71 -9.85 8.43
C GLY A 73 0.48 -9.02 7.16
N TYR A 74 0.86 -9.53 6.00
CA TYR A 74 0.63 -8.88 4.71
C TYR A 74 -0.88 -8.74 4.39
N GLU A 75 -1.67 -9.80 4.59
CA GLU A 75 -3.12 -9.79 4.34
C GLU A 75 -3.87 -8.81 5.25
N LYS A 76 -3.46 -8.71 6.53
CA LYS A 76 -4.01 -7.71 7.46
C LYS A 76 -3.73 -6.29 6.98
N CYS A 77 -2.50 -6.02 6.54
CA CYS A 77 -2.13 -4.71 6.00
C CYS A 77 -3.00 -4.33 4.79
N GLN A 78 -3.18 -5.26 3.85
CA GLN A 78 -4.05 -5.09 2.68
C GLN A 78 -5.50 -4.80 3.04
N TYR A 79 -6.01 -5.49 4.05
CA TYR A 79 -7.37 -5.28 4.54
C TYR A 79 -7.54 -3.89 5.16
N ASP A 80 -6.56 -3.43 5.93
CA ASP A 80 -6.58 -2.09 6.52
C ASP A 80 -6.51 -0.99 5.46
N GLU A 81 -5.64 -1.14 4.44
CA GLU A 81 -5.59 -0.28 3.25
C GLU A 81 -6.92 -0.26 2.48
N PHE A 82 -7.55 -1.41 2.29
CA PHE A 82 -8.85 -1.50 1.64
C PHE A 82 -9.92 -0.71 2.40
N LYS A 83 -10.00 -0.84 3.73
CA LYS A 83 -10.94 -0.07 4.55
C LYS A 83 -10.71 1.44 4.43
N LEU A 84 -9.46 1.89 4.35
CA LEU A 84 -9.13 3.30 4.13
C LEU A 84 -9.64 3.78 2.76
N ARG A 85 -9.46 2.96 1.71
CA ARG A 85 -9.98 3.27 0.37
C ARG A 85 -11.50 3.31 0.32
N VAL A 86 -12.19 2.41 1.03
CA VAL A 86 -13.65 2.41 1.13
C VAL A 86 -14.14 3.70 1.79
N LYS A 87 -13.54 4.11 2.92
CA LYS A 87 -13.87 5.37 3.58
C LYS A 87 -13.71 6.58 2.65
N LYS A 88 -12.61 6.65 1.91
CA LYS A 88 -12.37 7.70 0.91
C LYS A 88 -13.42 7.69 -0.22
N MET A 89 -13.86 6.50 -0.65
CA MET A 89 -14.92 6.41 -1.66
C MET A 89 -16.29 6.83 -1.13
N ASP A 90 -16.58 6.57 0.15
CA ASP A 90 -17.82 7.03 0.79
C ASP A 90 -17.82 8.55 0.98
N GLU A 91 -16.68 9.15 1.32
CA GLU A 91 -16.48 10.62 1.35
C GLU A 91 -16.76 11.23 -0.03
N ILE A 92 -16.15 10.70 -1.10
CA ILE A 92 -16.38 11.17 -2.47
C ILE A 92 -17.85 11.00 -2.89
N ARG A 93 -18.51 9.91 -2.47
CA ARG A 93 -19.93 9.70 -2.79
C ARG A 93 -20.82 10.70 -2.06
N ALA A 94 -20.50 11.06 -0.82
CA ALA A 94 -21.22 12.07 -0.06
C ALA A 94 -21.09 13.45 -0.72
N GLU A 95 -19.90 13.82 -1.19
CA GLU A 95 -19.66 15.05 -1.95
C GLU A 95 -20.45 15.11 -3.27
N LYS A 96 -20.64 13.97 -3.94
CA LYS A 96 -21.41 13.83 -5.18
C LYS A 96 -22.91 13.65 -4.97
N GLY A 97 -23.43 13.89 -3.76
CA GLY A 97 -24.86 13.79 -3.48
C GLY A 97 -25.44 12.37 -3.64
N GLY A 98 -24.61 11.34 -3.48
CA GLY A 98 -25.04 9.93 -3.59
C GLY A 98 -24.85 9.30 -4.97
N GLU A 99 -24.40 10.06 -5.98
CA GLU A 99 -24.17 9.50 -7.32
C GLU A 99 -22.96 8.56 -7.35
N ARG A 100 -23.15 7.40 -8.00
CA ARG A 100 -22.05 6.46 -8.27
C ARG A 100 -21.20 7.07 -9.38
N SER A 101 -19.90 7.24 -9.12
CA SER A 101 -18.93 7.64 -10.15
C SER A 101 -18.73 6.49 -11.14
N ASN A 102 -19.62 6.34 -12.12
CA ASN A 102 -19.45 5.45 -13.27
C ASN A 102 -19.61 6.26 -14.55
#